data_AF-A0A2J6HMY4-F1
#
_entry.id   AF-A0A2J6HMY4-F1
#
_cell.length_a   1.000
_cell.length_b   1.000
_cell.length_c   1.000
_cell.angle_alpha   90.00
_cell.angle_beta   90.00
_cell.angle_gamma   90.00
#
_symmetry.space_group_name_H-M   'P 1'
#
loop_
_entity.id
_entity.type
_entity.pdbx_description
1 polymer ?
#
loop_
_entity_poly.entity_id
_entity_poly.type
_entity_poly.pdbx_seq_one_letter_code
_entity_poly.pdbx_strand_id
1 'polypeptide(L)' 'MAKKTKDARVQVILECTEHKESGMPGTSRYITTKNKKNTPDRMELKKYNPVLKKYTVHKEIK' A
#
# COMPACT_ATOMS: atom_id res chain seq x y z
N MET A 1 10.71 13.75 -28.67
CA MET A 1 10.99 13.06 -27.39
C MET A 1 9.72 13.01 -26.56
N ALA A 2 9.17 11.82 -26.31
CA ALA A 2 7.88 11.66 -25.62
C ALA A 2 7.96 12.25 -24.19
N LYS A 3 7.15 13.27 -23.91
CA LYS A 3 7.00 13.90 -22.60
C LYS A 3 6.56 12.82 -21.62
N LYS A 4 7.47 12.31 -20.79
CA LYS A 4 7.19 11.25 -19.82
C LYS A 4 6.03 11.70 -18.94
N THR A 5 4.86 11.10 -19.13
CA THR A 5 3.64 11.21 -18.32
C THR A 5 3.83 10.58 -16.93
N LYS A 6 4.95 10.89 -16.26
CA LYS A 6 5.26 10.44 -14.90
C LYS A 6 4.46 11.19 -13.83
N ASP A 7 3.81 12.29 -14.18
CA ASP A 7 3.15 13.17 -13.21
C ASP A 7 1.89 12.54 -12.57
N ALA A 8 1.22 11.62 -13.26
CA ALA A 8 -0.04 11.04 -12.76
C ALA A 8 0.15 9.80 -11.87
N ARG A 9 1.25 9.05 -12.04
CA ARG A 9 1.54 7.81 -11.30
C ARG A 9 2.46 8.10 -10.13
N VAL A 10 1.93 8.01 -8.92
CA VAL A 10 2.66 8.27 -7.68
C VAL A 10 2.91 6.96 -6.95
N GLN A 11 4.10 6.83 -6.37
CA GLN A 11 4.45 5.71 -5.50
C GLN A 11 3.75 5.88 -4.16
N VAL A 12 3.03 4.85 -3.73
CA VAL A 12 2.29 4.81 -2.48
C VAL A 12 2.71 3.60 -1.66
N ILE A 13 2.57 3.74 -0.35
CA ILE A 13 2.93 2.70 0.61
C ILE A 13 1.65 2.17 1.25
N LEU A 14 1.44 0.85 1.15
CA LEU A 14 0.37 0.14 1.81
C LEU A 14 0.92 -0.52 3.08
N GLU A 15 0.28 -0.27 4.21
CA GLU A 15 0.65 -0.83 5.52
C GLU A 15 -0.49 -1.69 6.07
N CYS A 16 -0.15 -2.83 6.68
CA CYS A 16 -1.13 -3.71 7.32
C CYS A 16 -1.79 -3.03 8.53
N THR A 17 -3.12 -2.94 8.55
CA THR A 17 -3.86 -2.35 9.69
C THR A 17 -3.93 -3.28 10.88
N GLU A 18 -4.14 -4.57 10.63
CA GLU A 18 -4.24 -5.61 11.66
C GLU A 18 -2.93 -5.85 12.42
N HIS A 19 -1.81 -5.29 11.93
CA HIS A 19 -0.50 -5.59 12.50
C HIS A 19 -0.25 -4.81 13.80
N LYS A 20 -0.72 -3.56 13.89
CA LYS A 20 -0.59 -2.73 15.10
C LYS A 20 -1.26 -3.36 16.32
N GLU A 21 -2.36 -4.09 16.10
CA GLU A 21 -3.13 -4.74 17.16
C GLU A 21 -2.58 -6.12 17.54
N SER A 22 -1.72 -6.71 16.70
CA SER A 22 -1.21 -8.07 16.91
C SER A 22 -0.08 -8.18 17.94
N GLY A 23 0.51 -7.07 18.37
CA GLY A 23 1.62 -7.05 19.33
C GLY A 23 2.92 -7.69 18.83
N MET A 24 2.98 -8.12 17.55
CA MET A 24 4.16 -8.73 16.96
C MET A 24 5.16 -7.68 16.48
N PRO A 25 6.48 -7.92 16.64
CA PRO A 25 7.51 -7.04 16.11
C PRO A 25 7.54 -7.10 14.59
N GLY A 26 7.50 -5.93 13.95
CA GLY A 26 7.54 -5.78 12.50
C GLY A 26 6.40 -4.92 11.98
N THR A 27 6.40 -4.66 10.67
CA THR A 27 5.24 -4.08 9.98
C THR A 27 5.27 -4.52 8.53
N SER A 28 4.22 -5.20 8.08
CA SER A 28 4.08 -5.57 6.67
C SER A 28 3.77 -4.33 5.84
N ARG A 29 4.71 -3.95 4.97
CA ARG A 29 4.61 -2.79 4.07
C ARG A 29 4.83 -3.21 2.62
N TYR A 30 4.00 -2.68 1.75
CA TYR A 30 4.10 -2.86 0.30
C TYR A 30 4.26 -1.53 -0.39
N ILE A 31 5.17 -1.49 -1.36
CA ILE A 31 5.38 -0.34 -2.22
C ILE A 31 4.67 -0.63 -3.54
N THR A 32 3.76 0.24 -3.94
CA THR A 32 3.07 0.16 -5.22
C THR A 32 2.97 1.53 -5.86
N THR A 33 2.50 1.59 -7.10
CA THR A 33 2.22 2.85 -7.79
C THR A 33 0.74 2.99 -8.04
N LYS A 34 0.13 4.11 -7.66
CA LYS A 34 -1.26 4.44 -8.00
C LYS A 34 -1.32 5.62 -8.95
N ASN A 35 -2.35 5.65 -9.79
CA ASN A 35 -2.64 6.81 -10.62
C ASN A 35 -3.58 7.75 -9.85
N LYS A 36 -3.06 8.87 -9.34
CA LYS A 36 -3.85 9.83 -8.54
C LYS A 36 -5.04 10.42 -9.30
N LYS A 37 -5.00 10.43 -10.64
CA LYS A 37 -6.12 10.93 -11.47
C LYS A 37 -7.31 9.99 -11.50
N ASN A 38 -7.06 8.68 -11.51
CA ASN A 38 -8.12 7.67 -11.63
C ASN A 38 -8.60 7.20 -10.25
N THR A 39 -7.69 7.15 -9.28
CA THR A 39 -7.96 6.70 -7.91
C THR A 39 -7.43 7.77 -6.94
N PRO A 40 -8.21 8.84 -6.69
CA PRO A 40 -7.83 9.89 -5.75
C PRO A 40 -7.87 9.41 -4.30
N ASP A 41 -8.79 8.50 -3.98
CA ASP A 41 -8.99 7.97 -2.63
C ASP A 41 -7.83 7.07 -2.15
N ARG A 42 -7.83 6.80 -0.85
CA ARG A 42 -6.86 5.88 -0.23
C ARG A 42 -7.15 4.45 -0.66
N MET A 43 -6.12 3.77 -1.14
CA MET A 43 -6.26 2.39 -1.58
C MET A 43 -6.24 1.42 -0.38
N GLU A 44 -7.16 0.45 -0.41
CA GLU A 44 -7.21 -0.66 0.54
C GLU A 44 -7.14 -1.97 -0.23
N LEU A 45 -6.13 -2.79 0.04
CA LEU A 45 -5.95 -4.08 -0.63
C LEU A 45 -5.70 -5.19 0.37
N LYS A 46 -6.30 -6.35 0.11
CA LYS A 46 -5.92 -7.59 0.79
C LYS A 46 -4.58 -8.06 0.23
N LYS A 47 -3.55 -8.07 1.07
CA LYS A 47 -2.21 -8.57 0.74
C LYS A 47 -1.78 -9.57 1.79
N TYR A 48 -0.93 -10.50 1.37
CA TYR A 48 -0.34 -11.46 2.29
C TYR A 48 0.52 -10.71 3.30
N ASN A 49 0.38 -10.98 4.60
CA ASN A 49 1.27 -10.47 5.62
C ASN A 49 2.25 -11.59 6.00
N PRO A 50 3.56 -11.45 5.72
CA PRO A 50 4.55 -12.49 6.03
C PRO A 50 4.75 -12.70 7.53
N VAL A 51 4.46 -11.69 8.35
CA VAL A 51 4.60 -11.78 9.82
C VAL A 51 3.45 -12.59 10.42
N LEU A 52 2.21 -12.28 10.01
CA LEU A 52 1.01 -13.00 10.48
C LEU A 52 0.73 -14.29 9.70
N LYS A 53 1.45 -14.54 8.60
CA LYS A 53 1.29 -15.66 7.67
C LYS A 53 -0.15 -15.83 7.14
N LYS A 54 -0.88 -14.73 7.00
CA LYS A 54 -2.27 -14.69 6.49
C LYS A 54 -2.48 -13.47 5.60
N TYR A 55 -3.52 -13.49 4.78
CA TYR A 55 -3.95 -12.30 4.04
C TYR A 55 -4.65 -11.34 4.98
N THR A 56 -4.17 -10.10 5.01
CA THR A 56 -4.71 -9.02 5.85
C THR A 56 -4.99 -7.78 5.01
N VAL A 57 -5.81 -6.90 5.56
CA VAL A 57 -6.09 -5.61 4.92
C VAL A 57 -4.90 -4.67 5.09
N HIS A 58 -4.41 -4.14 3.96
CA HIS A 58 -3.37 -3.13 3.93
C HIS A 58 -3.96 -1.82 3.39
N LYS A 59 -3.77 -0.74 4.14
CA LYS A 59 -4.27 0.60 3.79
C LYS A 59 -3.11 1.51 3.38
N GLU A 60 -3.38 2.40 2.45
CA GLU A 60 -2.45 3.45 2.05
C GLU A 60 -2.17 4.44 3.18
N ILE A 61 -0.88 4.69 3.43
CA ILE A 61 -0.41 5.65 4.45
C ILE A 61 0.08 6.96 3.83
N LYS A 62 0.75 6.89 2.68
CA LYS A 62 1.49 8.01 2.08
C LYS A 62 1.25 8.10 0.60
#